data_AF-A0A919ZYR5-F1
#
_entry.id   AF-A0A919ZYR5-F1
#
_cell.length_a   1.000
_cell.length_b   1.000
_cell.length_c   1.000
_cell.angle_alpha   90.00
_cell.angle_beta   90.00
_cell.angle_gamma   90.00
#
_symmetry.space_group_name_H-M   'P 1'
#
loop_
_entity.id
_entity.type
_entity.pdbx_description
1 polymer ?
#
loop_
_entity_poly.entity_id
_entity_poly.type
_entity_poly.pdbx_seq_one_letter_code
_entity_poly.pdbx_strand_id
1 'polypeptide(L)'
;MVGGGTQIPLIKEWITKKIPKIQIKSPPPIESIALGALAMTPGVKIKDILNKGLSIRLFNKREQKHFWHPIFCKGQTWPTETPFKLILQASKNNQKIFEIIIGETQKERAYDVIFENGLPKLSEVQNEEEIIKWDKKPLKIVLKNKSNIGEDNLKLFFKITKSADLLVKCFDIKDEFLGEYNLGNIF
;
A
#
# COMPACT_ATOMS: atom_id res chain seq x y z
N MET A 1 2.59 22.22 -22.48
CA MET A 1 2.90 21.43 -23.67
C MET A 1 2.33 20.04 -23.49
N VAL A 2 1.46 19.62 -24.41
CA VAL A 2 0.80 18.30 -24.46
C VAL A 2 0.79 17.80 -25.90
N GLY A 3 0.61 16.50 -26.12
CA GLY A 3 0.68 15.83 -27.41
C GLY A 3 2.06 15.22 -27.71
N GLY A 4 2.09 14.11 -28.45
CA GLY A 4 3.30 13.31 -28.68
C GLY A 4 4.49 14.10 -29.24
N GLY A 5 4.26 15.04 -30.16
CA GLY A 5 5.30 15.88 -30.75
C GLY A 5 6.02 16.79 -29.75
N THR A 6 5.38 17.11 -28.62
CA THR A 6 6.02 17.93 -27.57
C THR A 6 7.13 17.20 -26.82
N GLN A 7 7.30 15.90 -27.03
CA GLN A 7 8.42 15.14 -26.47
C GLN A 7 9.74 15.41 -27.18
N ILE A 8 9.72 15.95 -28.41
CA ILE A 8 10.92 16.28 -29.17
C ILE A 8 11.69 17.39 -28.42
N PRO A 9 12.94 17.15 -27.97
CA PRO A 9 13.70 18.12 -27.18
C PRO A 9 13.87 19.46 -27.89
N LEU A 10 14.15 19.44 -29.19
CA LEU A 10 14.31 20.65 -30.01
C LEU A 10 13.08 21.56 -30.00
N ILE A 11 11.87 20.97 -29.97
CA ILE A 11 10.62 21.75 -29.89
C ILE A 11 10.49 22.43 -28.52
N LYS A 12 10.80 21.71 -27.43
CA LYS A 12 10.78 22.30 -26.08
C LYS A 12 11.78 23.45 -25.95
N GLU A 13 12.99 23.26 -26.45
CA GLU A 13 14.04 24.29 -26.44
C GLU A 13 13.64 25.51 -27.26
N TRP A 14 13.11 25.30 -28.47
CA TRP A 14 12.67 26.38 -29.36
C TRP A 14 11.57 27.24 -28.71
N ILE A 15 10.54 26.62 -28.13
CA ILE A 15 9.46 27.34 -27.44
C ILE A 15 10.00 28.10 -26.22
N THR A 16 10.87 27.46 -25.43
CA THR A 16 11.47 28.09 -24.23
C THR A 16 12.30 29.32 -24.59
N LYS A 17 13.09 29.25 -25.68
CA LYS A 17 13.88 30.39 -26.20
C LYS A 17 12.98 31.51 -26.76
N LYS A 18 11.88 31.16 -27.41
CA LYS A 18 10.96 32.14 -28.00
C LYS A 18 10.13 32.88 -26.97
N ILE A 19 9.82 32.26 -25.83
CA ILE A 19 8.94 32.81 -24.80
C ILE A 19 9.60 32.71 -23.41
N PRO A 20 10.75 33.38 -23.18
CA PRO A 20 11.57 33.16 -21.99
C PRO A 20 10.94 33.66 -20.67
N LYS A 21 9.95 34.56 -20.75
CA LYS A 21 9.30 35.17 -19.58
C LYS A 21 8.07 34.40 -19.10
N ILE A 22 7.65 33.34 -19.80
CA ILE A 22 6.46 32.56 -19.46
C ILE A 22 6.89 31.18 -18.97
N GLN A 23 6.41 30.77 -17.80
CA GLN A 23 6.62 29.42 -17.31
C GLN A 23 5.84 28.42 -18.18
N ILE A 24 6.56 27.58 -18.92
CA ILE A 24 5.97 26.53 -19.75
C ILE A 24 5.71 25.29 -18.88
N LYS A 25 4.43 24.99 -18.61
CA LYS A 25 4.04 23.73 -17.95
C LYS A 25 4.12 22.57 -18.96
N SER A 26 4.76 21.46 -18.59
CA SER A 26 4.86 20.26 -19.42
C SER A 26 4.45 19.02 -18.61
N PRO A 27 3.14 18.82 -18.34
CA PRO A 27 2.65 17.56 -17.76
C PRO A 27 2.92 16.37 -18.69
N PRO A 28 2.69 15.11 -18.26
CA PRO A 28 2.86 13.93 -19.10
C PRO A 28 2.15 14.08 -20.46
N PRO A 29 2.88 14.28 -21.56
CA PRO A 29 2.32 14.95 -22.73
C PRO A 29 1.31 14.08 -23.49
N ILE A 30 1.45 12.76 -23.43
CA ILE A 30 0.60 11.81 -24.14
C ILE A 30 -0.78 11.73 -23.47
N GLU A 31 -0.81 11.53 -22.15
CA GLU A 31 -2.01 11.24 -21.38
C GLU A 31 -2.76 12.48 -20.87
N SER A 32 -2.13 13.65 -20.88
CA SER A 32 -2.72 14.89 -20.32
C SER A 32 -4.09 15.26 -20.89
N ILE A 33 -4.32 15.02 -22.19
CA ILE A 33 -5.62 15.32 -22.82
C ILE A 33 -6.70 14.38 -22.28
N ALA A 34 -6.43 13.08 -22.24
CA ALA A 34 -7.36 12.09 -21.74
C ALA A 34 -7.64 12.29 -20.23
N LEU A 35 -6.60 12.53 -19.44
CA LEU A 35 -6.73 12.86 -18.01
C LEU A 35 -7.59 14.11 -17.79
N GLY A 36 -7.41 15.15 -18.62
CA GLY A 36 -8.22 16.37 -18.58
C GLY A 36 -9.69 16.10 -18.89
N ALA A 37 -9.98 15.34 -19.95
CA ALA A 37 -11.36 14.99 -20.31
C ALA A 37 -12.05 14.15 -19.22
N LEU A 38 -11.34 13.17 -18.65
CA LEU A 38 -11.85 12.34 -17.56
C LEU A 38 -12.12 13.17 -16.30
N ALA A 39 -11.24 14.11 -15.95
CA ALA A 39 -11.41 14.98 -14.79
C ALA A 39 -12.62 15.93 -14.91
N MET A 40 -13.05 16.25 -16.14
CA MET A 40 -14.22 17.10 -16.40
C MET A 40 -15.53 16.31 -16.49
N THR A 41 -15.49 14.98 -16.50
CA THR A 41 -16.70 14.14 -16.58
C THR A 41 -17.36 14.01 -15.21
N PRO A 42 -18.61 14.48 -15.02
CA PRO A 42 -19.29 14.36 -13.74
C PRO A 42 -19.40 12.90 -13.27
N GLY A 43 -19.12 12.65 -11.99
CA GLY A 43 -19.17 11.31 -11.40
C GLY A 43 -17.95 10.42 -11.67
N VAL A 44 -17.01 10.85 -12.53
CA VAL A 44 -15.75 10.13 -12.76
C VAL A 44 -14.69 10.61 -11.77
N LYS A 45 -14.02 9.68 -11.09
CA LYS A 45 -12.86 9.94 -10.24
C LYS A 45 -11.70 9.09 -10.71
N ILE A 46 -10.59 9.74 -11.06
CA ILE A 46 -9.33 9.06 -11.35
C ILE A 46 -8.67 8.70 -10.01
N LYS A 47 -8.29 7.45 -9.84
CA LYS A 47 -7.56 6.96 -8.67
C LYS A 47 -6.41 6.08 -9.12
N ASP A 48 -5.35 6.09 -8.34
CA ASP A 48 -4.25 5.16 -8.51
C ASP A 48 -4.61 3.79 -7.96
N ILE A 49 -3.83 2.79 -8.37
CA ILE A 49 -4.00 1.39 -7.98
C ILE A 49 -2.72 0.91 -7.29
N LEU A 50 -2.89 0.07 -6.26
CA LEU A 50 -1.76 -0.57 -5.59
C LEU A 50 -1.10 -1.60 -6.50
N ASN A 51 0.18 -1.43 -6.73
CA ASN A 51 1.02 -2.34 -7.51
C ASN A 51 1.57 -3.51 -6.69
N LYS A 52 1.59 -3.39 -5.35
CA LYS A 52 1.93 -4.43 -4.37
C LYS A 52 0.83 -4.53 -3.32
N GLY A 53 0.57 -5.72 -2.80
CA GLY A 53 -0.27 -5.90 -1.61
C GLY A 53 0.50 -5.54 -0.34
N LEU A 54 -0.20 -5.13 0.71
CA LEU A 54 0.37 -4.80 2.02
C LEU A 54 -0.22 -5.73 3.08
N SER A 55 0.63 -6.28 3.93
CA SER A 55 0.26 -7.23 4.98
C SER A 55 0.88 -6.89 6.32
N ILE A 56 0.21 -7.27 7.40
CA ILE A 56 0.73 -7.20 8.78
C ILE A 56 1.17 -8.59 9.25
N ARG A 57 2.31 -8.65 9.96
CA ARG A 57 2.76 -9.90 10.58
C ARG A 57 1.99 -10.16 11.87
N LEU A 58 1.24 -11.25 11.91
CA LEU A 58 0.49 -11.70 13.09
C LEU A 58 1.07 -13.01 13.63
N PHE A 59 0.62 -13.42 14.81
CA PHE A 59 0.97 -14.71 15.41
C PHE A 59 -0.28 -15.58 15.50
N ASN A 60 -0.24 -16.75 14.86
CA ASN A 60 -1.27 -17.77 14.99
C ASN A 60 -0.96 -18.65 16.20
N LYS A 61 -1.78 -18.54 17.25
CA LYS A 61 -1.61 -19.32 18.48
C LYS A 61 -1.83 -20.82 18.26
N ARG A 62 -2.74 -21.23 17.38
CA ARG A 62 -3.04 -22.65 17.15
C ARG A 62 -1.86 -23.37 16.54
N GLU A 63 -1.17 -22.71 15.61
CA GLU A 63 -0.03 -23.26 14.87
C GLU A 63 1.33 -22.89 15.46
N GLN A 64 1.36 -22.01 16.48
CA GLN A 64 2.56 -21.46 17.09
C GLN A 64 3.53 -20.84 16.07
N LYS A 65 2.98 -20.19 15.04
CA LYS A 65 3.75 -19.63 13.92
C LYS A 65 3.28 -18.22 13.58
N HIS A 66 4.23 -17.43 13.08
CA HIS A 66 3.91 -16.15 12.46
C HIS A 66 3.40 -16.35 11.04
N PHE A 67 2.46 -15.51 10.66
CA PHE A 67 1.94 -15.45 9.29
C PHE A 67 1.69 -14.00 8.89
N TRP A 68 1.51 -13.77 7.60
CA TRP A 68 1.17 -12.46 7.06
C TRP A 68 -0.33 -12.39 6.80
N HIS A 69 -0.98 -11.39 7.38
CA HIS A 69 -2.39 -11.11 7.16
C HIS A 69 -2.55 -9.91 6.22
N PRO A 70 -3.25 -10.04 5.08
CA PRO A 70 -3.40 -8.95 4.14
C PRO A 70 -4.25 -7.82 4.72
N ILE A 71 -3.76 -6.58 4.58
CA ILE A 71 -4.49 -5.34 4.94
C ILE A 71 -5.03 -4.69 3.67
N PHE A 72 -4.21 -4.60 2.62
CA PHE A 72 -4.58 -4.04 1.32
C PHE A 72 -4.09 -4.95 0.21
N CYS A 73 -4.93 -5.21 -0.78
CA CYS A 73 -4.59 -6.10 -1.88
C CYS A 73 -4.02 -5.34 -3.07
N LYS A 74 -3.12 -5.98 -3.83
CA LYS A 74 -2.70 -5.51 -5.16
C LYS A 74 -3.94 -5.34 -6.05
N GLY A 75 -3.96 -4.30 -6.86
CA GLY A 75 -5.12 -3.96 -7.69
C GLY A 75 -6.16 -3.07 -6.99
N GLN A 76 -6.10 -2.91 -5.67
CA GLN A 76 -7.02 -2.03 -4.95
C GLN A 76 -6.71 -0.56 -5.22
N THR A 77 -7.75 0.27 -5.35
CA THR A 77 -7.58 1.72 -5.54
C THR A 77 -7.09 2.40 -4.26
N TRP A 78 -6.21 3.39 -4.40
CA TRP A 78 -5.82 4.29 -3.32
C TRP A 78 -5.85 5.76 -3.81
N PRO A 79 -5.97 6.76 -2.92
CA PRO A 79 -6.03 6.70 -1.45
C PRO A 79 -7.23 5.92 -0.93
N THR A 80 -7.09 5.34 0.26
CA THR A 80 -8.17 4.56 0.87
C THR A 80 -9.32 5.49 1.27
N GLU A 81 -10.57 5.15 0.90
CA GLU A 81 -11.76 5.90 1.34
C GLU A 81 -12.14 5.57 2.78
N THR A 82 -12.19 4.28 3.11
CA THR A 82 -12.52 3.76 4.43
C THR A 82 -11.33 3.01 5.02
N PRO A 83 -10.82 3.40 6.21
CA PRO A 83 -9.71 2.69 6.82
C PRO A 83 -9.98 1.20 7.04
N PHE A 84 -8.98 0.36 6.82
CA PHE A 84 -9.05 -1.06 7.15
C PHE A 84 -8.95 -1.23 8.67
N LYS A 85 -9.99 -1.79 9.29
CA LYS A 85 -10.06 -2.03 10.74
C LYS A 85 -9.52 -3.42 11.06
N LEU A 86 -8.59 -3.50 12.01
CA LEU A 86 -8.09 -4.75 12.57
C LEU A 86 -8.12 -4.66 14.09
N ILE A 87 -8.58 -5.73 14.75
CA ILE A 87 -8.53 -5.83 16.22
C ILE A 87 -7.49 -6.88 16.58
N LEU A 88 -6.55 -6.49 17.44
CA LEU A 88 -5.49 -7.37 17.94
C LEU A 88 -5.80 -7.85 19.35
N GLN A 89 -5.51 -9.13 19.57
CA GLN A 89 -5.52 -9.79 20.86
C GLN A 89 -4.08 -10.04 21.34
N ALA A 90 -3.89 -10.19 22.65
CA ALA A 90 -2.57 -10.52 23.19
C ALA A 90 -2.17 -11.97 22.82
N SER A 91 -0.90 -12.16 22.46
CA SER A 91 -0.34 -13.49 22.19
C SER A 91 0.06 -14.23 23.46
N LYS A 92 0.27 -13.51 24.57
CA LYS A 92 0.61 -14.03 25.88
C LYS A 92 -0.10 -13.27 27.01
N ASN A 93 -0.26 -13.91 28.16
CA ASN A 93 -0.82 -13.26 29.34
C ASN A 93 0.08 -12.13 29.82
N ASN A 94 -0.53 -11.09 30.40
CA ASN A 94 0.14 -9.91 30.90
C ASN A 94 0.94 -9.11 29.84
N GLN A 95 0.60 -9.23 28.55
CA GLN A 95 1.25 -8.47 27.49
C GLN A 95 0.93 -6.97 27.62
N LYS A 96 1.94 -6.12 27.43
CA LYS A 96 1.75 -4.66 27.36
C LYS A 96 2.13 -4.06 26.01
N ILE A 97 2.96 -4.75 25.24
CA ILE A 97 3.57 -4.21 24.03
C ILE A 97 3.04 -5.00 22.84
N PHE A 98 2.55 -4.29 21.83
CA PHE A 98 2.15 -4.82 20.54
C PHE A 98 3.10 -4.28 19.48
N GLU A 99 3.70 -5.17 18.70
CA GLU A 99 4.61 -4.80 17.62
C GLU A 99 3.89 -4.86 16.28
N ILE A 100 3.93 -3.77 15.52
CA ILE A 100 3.37 -3.68 14.18
C ILE A 100 4.52 -3.79 13.18
N ILE A 101 4.45 -4.83 12.35
CA ILE A 101 5.42 -5.12 11.30
C ILE A 101 4.65 -5.25 10.00
N ILE A 102 5.09 -4.51 8.98
CA ILE A 102 4.49 -4.50 7.65
C ILE A 102 5.40 -5.26 6.67
N GLY A 103 4.76 -5.96 5.75
CA GLY A 103 5.38 -6.54 4.57
C GLY A 103 4.55 -6.23 3.34
N GLU A 104 5.17 -6.39 2.18
CA GLU A 104 4.55 -6.16 0.88
C GLU A 104 4.74 -7.35 -0.04
N THR A 105 3.82 -7.57 -0.97
CA THR A 105 4.00 -8.61 -1.98
C THR A 105 5.07 -8.22 -3.00
N GLN A 106 5.77 -9.22 -3.54
CA GLN A 106 6.69 -8.98 -4.65
C GLN A 106 5.97 -8.37 -5.86
N LYS A 107 6.66 -7.45 -6.54
CA LYS A 107 6.08 -6.70 -7.67
C LYS A 107 5.79 -7.62 -8.86
N GLU A 108 6.71 -8.54 -9.14
CA GLU A 108 6.61 -9.55 -10.18
C GLU A 108 6.22 -10.87 -9.54
N ARG A 109 5.17 -11.52 -10.06
CA ARG A 109 4.88 -12.91 -9.71
C ARG A 109 5.91 -13.78 -10.43
N ALA A 110 6.66 -14.57 -9.67
CA ALA A 110 7.29 -15.75 -10.24
C ALA A 110 6.17 -16.73 -10.59
N TYR A 111 5.88 -16.89 -11.88
CA TYR A 111 4.96 -17.92 -12.33
C TYR A 111 5.72 -19.23 -12.44
N ASP A 112 5.19 -20.28 -11.82
CA ASP A 112 5.77 -21.61 -11.96
C ASP A 112 5.50 -22.11 -13.40
N VAL A 113 6.58 -22.34 -14.15
CA VAL A 113 6.54 -22.91 -15.50
C VAL A 113 6.86 -24.38 -15.41
N ILE A 114 5.91 -25.22 -15.81
CA ILE A 114 6.09 -26.66 -15.96
C ILE A 114 6.29 -27.01 -17.44
N PHE A 115 7.07 -28.04 -17.74
CA PHE A 115 7.24 -28.50 -19.11
C PHE A 115 6.37 -29.74 -19.35
N GLU A 116 5.39 -29.62 -20.24
CA GLU A 116 4.55 -30.74 -20.67
C GLU A 116 4.84 -31.02 -22.14
N ASN A 117 5.29 -32.24 -22.45
CA ASN A 117 5.74 -32.62 -23.80
C ASN A 117 6.84 -31.70 -24.38
N GLY A 118 7.71 -31.18 -23.51
CA GLY A 118 8.79 -30.25 -23.91
C GLY A 118 8.32 -28.81 -24.18
N LEU A 119 7.03 -28.50 -24.02
CA LEU A 119 6.50 -27.14 -24.14
C LEU A 119 6.32 -26.51 -22.75
N PRO A 120 6.76 -25.26 -22.55
CA PRO A 120 6.52 -24.55 -21.30
C PRO A 120 5.02 -24.21 -21.17
N LYS A 121 4.41 -24.61 -20.05
CA LYS A 121 3.06 -24.24 -19.63
C LYS A 121 3.10 -23.63 -18.24
N LEU A 122 2.16 -22.72 -17.96
CA LEU A 122 1.96 -22.19 -16.62
C LEU A 122 1.33 -23.28 -15.74
N SER A 123 1.85 -23.45 -14.52
CA SER A 123 1.25 -24.33 -13.53
C SER A 123 -0.18 -23.87 -13.18
N GLU A 124 -1.12 -24.81 -13.07
CA GLU A 124 -2.47 -24.52 -12.58
C GLU A 124 -2.46 -24.13 -11.09
N VAL A 125 -1.54 -24.71 -10.32
CA VAL A 125 -1.29 -24.34 -8.93
C VAL A 125 -0.17 -23.32 -8.91
N GLN A 126 -0.51 -22.07 -8.65
CA GLN A 126 0.45 -20.99 -8.44
C GLN A 126 0.79 -20.91 -6.95
N ASN A 127 2.07 -20.79 -6.61
CA ASN A 127 2.48 -20.51 -5.24
C ASN A 127 1.91 -19.16 -4.75
N GLU A 128 1.66 -19.06 -3.44
CA GLU A 128 1.24 -17.81 -2.81
C GLU A 128 2.31 -16.73 -3.05
N GLU A 129 1.89 -15.48 -3.32
CA GLU A 129 2.82 -14.37 -3.51
C GLU A 129 3.71 -14.20 -2.28
N GLU A 130 5.03 -14.24 -2.47
CA GLU A 130 5.97 -14.03 -1.38
C GLU A 130 5.83 -12.61 -0.82
N ILE A 131 5.81 -12.51 0.51
CA ILE A 131 5.70 -11.24 1.23
C ILE A 131 7.06 -10.86 1.80
N ILE A 132 7.60 -9.74 1.31
CA ILE A 132 8.85 -9.15 1.76
C ILE A 132 8.55 -8.20 2.92
N LYS A 133 9.16 -8.47 4.08
CA LYS A 133 9.11 -7.56 5.23
C LYS A 133 9.78 -6.23 4.88
N TRP A 134 9.15 -5.11 5.22
CA TRP A 134 9.79 -3.80 5.12
C TRP A 134 11.01 -3.71 6.06
N ASP A 135 12.11 -3.16 5.56
CA ASP A 135 13.32 -2.91 6.35
C ASP A 135 13.16 -1.66 7.21
N LYS A 136 12.25 -1.75 8.19
CA LYS A 136 11.96 -0.70 9.17
C LYS A 136 11.87 -1.29 10.57
N LYS A 137 12.21 -0.46 11.56
CA LYS A 137 12.01 -0.81 12.96
C LYS A 137 10.51 -1.04 13.21
N PRO A 138 10.12 -2.15 13.87
CA PRO A 138 8.74 -2.38 14.24
C PRO A 138 8.18 -1.23 15.08
N LEU A 139 6.98 -0.75 14.76
CA LEU A 139 6.28 0.19 15.61
C LEU A 139 5.84 -0.54 16.88
N LYS A 140 6.15 0.01 18.05
CA LYS A 140 5.74 -0.56 19.35
C LYS A 140 4.63 0.29 19.95
N ILE A 141 3.48 -0.32 20.16
CA ILE A 141 2.35 0.29 20.85
C ILE A 141 2.32 -0.27 22.27
N VAL A 142 2.37 0.62 23.26
CA VAL A 142 2.38 0.24 24.68
C VAL A 142 1.02 0.55 25.29
N LEU A 143 0.32 -0.48 25.77
CA LEU A 143 -0.92 -0.33 26.51
C LEU A 143 -0.65 0.00 27.98
N LYS A 144 -1.50 0.84 28.58
CA LYS A 144 -1.43 1.19 30.00
C LYS A 144 -1.66 -0.04 30.89
N ASN A 145 -2.68 -0.82 30.52
CA ASN A 145 -3.09 -2.03 31.23
C ASN A 145 -2.45 -3.27 30.61
N LYS A 146 -2.35 -4.32 31.42
CA LYS A 146 -1.91 -5.64 30.98
C LYS A 146 -3.05 -6.33 30.23
N SER A 147 -2.73 -6.92 29.09
CA SER A 147 -3.64 -7.68 28.24
C SER A 147 -3.49 -9.17 28.45
N ASN A 148 -4.60 -9.91 28.46
CA ASN A 148 -4.59 -11.37 28.53
C ASN A 148 -5.04 -12.00 27.22
N ILE A 149 -4.73 -13.29 27.09
CA ILE A 149 -5.09 -14.06 25.90
C ILE A 149 -6.62 -14.21 25.83
N GLY A 150 -7.18 -14.10 24.63
CA GLY A 150 -8.62 -14.24 24.38
C GLY A 150 -9.41 -12.94 24.55
N GLU A 151 -8.75 -11.85 24.94
CA GLU A 151 -9.35 -10.52 25.05
C GLU A 151 -8.99 -9.67 23.83
N ASP A 152 -9.95 -8.91 23.33
CA ASP A 152 -9.70 -7.85 22.36
C ASP A 152 -9.07 -6.65 23.07
N ASN A 153 -7.95 -6.15 22.55
CA ASN A 153 -7.12 -5.18 23.28
C ASN A 153 -6.83 -3.91 22.50
N LEU A 154 -6.55 -4.02 21.20
CA LEU A 154 -6.03 -2.92 20.39
C LEU A 154 -6.78 -2.86 19.05
N LYS A 155 -7.46 -1.75 18.80
CA LYS A 155 -8.11 -1.45 17.51
C LYS A 155 -7.17 -0.63 16.65
N LEU A 156 -6.89 -1.13 15.45
CA LEU A 156 -6.04 -0.50 14.45
C LEU A 156 -6.87 -0.10 13.24
N PHE A 157 -6.64 1.09 12.72
CA PHE A 157 -7.26 1.59 11.50
C PHE A 157 -6.17 2.02 10.53
N PHE A 158 -5.94 1.20 9.49
CA PHE A 158 -4.95 1.45 8.46
C PHE A 158 -5.54 2.27 7.33
N LYS A 159 -4.81 3.25 6.82
CA LYS A 159 -5.21 4.04 5.65
C LYS A 159 -3.99 4.37 4.78
N ILE A 160 -4.20 4.44 3.47
CA ILE A 160 -3.21 4.95 2.52
C ILE A 160 -3.63 6.36 2.13
N THR A 161 -2.72 7.33 2.30
CA THR A 161 -2.99 8.76 2.03
C THR A 161 -2.83 9.12 0.55
N LYS A 162 -3.18 10.37 0.21
CA LYS A 162 -2.88 10.99 -1.10
C LYS A 162 -1.38 11.08 -1.41
N SER A 163 -0.54 11.13 -0.39
CA SER A 163 0.92 11.13 -0.51
C SER A 163 1.51 9.70 -0.53
N ALA A 164 0.67 8.68 -0.64
CA ALA A 164 1.07 7.27 -0.65
C ALA A 164 1.69 6.80 0.68
N ASP A 165 1.37 7.48 1.79
CA ASP A 165 1.81 7.05 3.12
C ASP A 165 0.81 6.05 3.72
N LEU A 166 1.32 4.95 4.26
CA LEU A 166 0.59 4.00 5.07
C LEU A 166 0.57 4.49 6.52
N LEU A 167 -0.59 4.97 6.96
CA LEU A 167 -0.81 5.42 8.33
C LEU A 167 -1.64 4.40 9.11
N VAL A 168 -1.38 4.29 10.42
CA VAL A 168 -2.21 3.51 11.35
C VAL A 168 -2.67 4.40 12.51
N LYS A 169 -3.98 4.47 12.72
CA LYS A 169 -4.56 5.02 13.96
C LYS A 169 -4.80 3.89 14.94
N CYS A 170 -4.45 4.12 16.19
CA CYS A 170 -4.49 3.13 17.26
C CYS A 170 -5.44 3.58 18.35
N PHE A 171 -6.32 2.68 18.79
CA PHE A 171 -7.22 2.89 19.90
C PHE A 171 -7.19 1.67 20.81
N ASP A 172 -7.38 1.86 22.11
CA ASP A 172 -7.65 0.73 22.99
C ASP A 172 -9.06 0.15 22.75
N ILE A 173 -9.41 -0.93 23.43
CA ILE A 173 -10.73 -1.56 23.29
C ILE A 173 -11.89 -0.64 23.73
N LYS A 174 -11.62 0.33 24.61
CA LYS A 174 -12.57 1.33 25.12
C LYS A 174 -12.64 2.59 24.24
N ASP A 175 -12.04 2.55 23.05
CA ASP A 175 -11.97 3.65 22.10
C ASP A 175 -11.16 4.87 22.59
N GLU A 176 -10.25 4.67 23.56
CA GLU A 176 -9.25 5.68 23.93
C GLU A 176 -8.20 5.78 22.81
N PHE A 177 -7.96 6.99 22.29
CA PHE A 177 -6.96 7.22 21.25
C PHE A 177 -5.54 7.09 21.80
N LEU A 178 -4.76 6.18 21.19
CA LEU A 178 -3.37 5.90 21.60
C LEU A 178 -2.35 6.61 20.72
N GLY A 179 -2.72 6.95 19.47
CA GLY A 179 -1.85 7.66 18.54
C GLY A 179 -2.12 7.35 17.07
N GLU A 180 -1.53 8.16 16.19
CA GLU A 180 -1.47 7.94 14.74
C GLU A 180 0.00 7.92 14.31
N TYR A 181 0.38 6.90 13.54
CA TYR A 181 1.77 6.66 13.17
C TYR A 181 1.90 6.42 11.67
N ASN A 182 2.95 6.97 11.07
CA ASN A 182 3.35 6.65 9.70
C ASN A 182 4.24 5.40 9.70
N LEU A 183 3.76 4.33 9.06
CA LEU A 183 4.46 3.06 8.93
C LEU A 183 5.40 3.03 7.72
N GLY A 184 5.15 3.88 6.73
CA GLY A 184 5.99 4.01 5.55
C GLY A 184 5.28 4.56 4.33
N ASN A 185 6.04 4.68 3.24
CA ASN A 185 5.51 5.00 1.93
C ASN A 185 5.41 3.71 1.09
N ILE A 186 4.43 3.62 0.20
CA ILE A 186 4.18 2.42 -0.62
C ILE A 186 4.98 2.42 -1.94
N PHE A 187 5.89 3.38 -2.13
CA PHE A 187 6.79 3.49 -3.27
C PHE A 187 8.27 3.34 -2.87
#